data_AF-A0A9E2GUF8-F1
#
_entry.id   AF-A0A9E2GUF8-F1
#
_cell.length_a   1.000
_cell.length_b   1.000
_cell.length_c   1.000
_cell.angle_alpha   90.00
_cell.angle_beta   90.00
_cell.angle_gamma   90.00
#
_symmetry.space_group_name_H-M   'P 1'
#
loop_
_entity.id
_entity.type
_entity.pdbx_description
1 polymer ?
#
loop_
_entity_poly.entity_id
_entity_poly.type
_entity_poly.pdbx_seq_one_letter_code
_entity_poly.pdbx_strand_id
1 'polypeptide(L)'
;MRRFLFLLPFILACELLLVNCNSHATFDHATCGNNYLDNGEFCDNTPDGILTANGKTSCFDLGMGDGTLKCTETCVLDTSNCEGGQSCDPLDPFSCGGEDISCYFDGSTGVYSCDSTGDQQEGATCSQPSDCVPGMTCYNEVCRLLCQNQQACEGNPCDELGWPDGWGICPQGTGDCDPVYGTGCSNGEGCYFKDQYGHFECQSAGDMIELTPCGGFNDCEPGLLCVVTVEQDQPSCTRMCRTNYDCQDGTCELKSENLGWGLCLSELFGTGCDPMNSDCPGSLACVYMTEIDTTCLVRGNGEVGQDCSVFFPCAAGLHCEFNNDMQCHRLCNSTTDCGGAPCNPDSNAPEGYSYCQE
;
A
#
# COMPACT_ATOMS: atom_id res chain seq x y z
N MET A 1 -5.24 -45.93 63.29
CA MET A 1 -4.13 -46.82 62.90
C MET A 1 -2.93 -45.91 62.66
N ARG A 2 -1.96 -45.81 63.58
CA ARG A 2 -0.70 -46.61 63.60
C ARG A 2 -0.04 -46.57 62.21
N ARG A 3 1.17 -46.04 61.97
CA ARG A 3 2.41 -46.00 62.78
C ARG A 3 3.45 -45.10 62.07
N PHE A 4 4.16 -44.27 62.84
CA PHE A 4 5.63 -44.29 63.05
C PHE A 4 6.51 -43.92 61.83
N LEU A 5 7.19 -42.77 61.81
CA LEU A 5 8.43 -42.45 62.56
C LEU A 5 9.61 -43.31 62.09
N PHE A 6 10.46 -42.78 61.20
CA PHE A 6 11.90 -43.05 61.18
C PHE A 6 12.64 -41.87 60.54
N LEU A 7 13.24 -41.08 61.43
CA LEU A 7 14.36 -40.17 61.19
C LEU A 7 15.63 -40.98 60.87
N LEU A 8 16.46 -40.46 59.96
CA LEU A 8 17.94 -40.45 59.90
C LEU A 8 18.71 -41.69 60.40
N PRO A 9 19.64 -42.26 59.59
CA PRO A 9 20.90 -41.54 59.35
C PRO A 9 21.57 -41.85 57.99
N PHE A 10 21.65 -40.90 57.07
CA PHE A 10 22.63 -40.93 55.97
C PHE A 10 23.27 -39.55 55.73
N ILE A 11 23.40 -38.77 56.80
CA ILE A 11 24.27 -37.61 56.88
C ILE A 11 25.52 -38.06 57.63
N LEU A 12 26.45 -38.78 56.99
CA LEU A 12 27.87 -38.87 57.44
C LEU A 12 28.80 -39.66 56.48
N ALA A 13 28.70 -39.50 55.16
CA ALA A 13 29.66 -40.16 54.26
C ALA A 13 30.01 -39.37 52.98
N CYS A 14 29.76 -38.06 52.93
CA CYS A 14 30.08 -37.24 51.75
C CYS A 14 30.86 -35.98 52.11
N GLU A 15 31.81 -36.06 53.05
CA GLU A 15 32.75 -34.96 53.35
C GLU A 15 34.22 -35.36 53.15
N LEU A 16 34.51 -36.46 52.47
CA LEU A 16 35.90 -36.94 52.28
C LEU A 16 36.29 -37.27 50.83
N LEU A 17 35.57 -36.72 49.85
CA LEU A 17 35.93 -36.81 48.42
C LEU A 17 35.94 -35.44 47.70
N LEU A 18 36.27 -34.36 48.41
CA LEU A 18 36.51 -33.03 47.82
C LEU A 18 38.02 -32.74 47.66
N VAL A 19 38.77 -33.70 47.12
CA VAL A 19 40.14 -33.44 46.67
C VAL A 19 40.31 -34.01 45.25
N ASN A 20 40.44 -33.09 44.30
CA ASN A 20 40.92 -33.26 42.92
C ASN A 20 39.97 -33.88 41.87
N CYS A 21 38.81 -33.26 41.66
CA CYS A 21 38.25 -33.17 40.30
C CYS A 21 38.41 -31.74 39.79
N ASN A 22 39.65 -31.30 39.57
CA ASN A 22 39.92 -30.26 38.58
C ASN A 22 39.78 -30.92 37.21
N SER A 23 38.54 -31.23 36.83
CA SER A 23 38.22 -31.46 35.42
C SER A 23 38.23 -30.09 34.77
N HIS A 24 39.43 -29.55 34.53
CA HIS A 24 39.62 -28.70 33.37
C HIS A 24 39.34 -29.61 32.18
N ALA A 25 38.06 -29.71 31.79
CA ALA A 25 37.76 -29.99 30.41
C ALA A 25 38.34 -28.80 29.66
N THR A 26 39.59 -28.93 29.22
CA THR A 26 40.03 -28.22 28.04
C THR A 26 39.06 -28.70 26.96
N PHE A 27 38.02 -27.91 26.71
CA PHE A 27 37.33 -27.98 25.44
C PHE A 27 38.45 -27.88 24.42
N ASP A 28 38.73 -29.00 23.77
CA ASP A 28 39.67 -29.04 22.67
C ASP A 28 39.25 -27.90 21.77
N HIS A 29 40.19 -26.98 21.53
CA HIS A 29 39.91 -25.76 20.81
C HIS A 29 39.25 -26.22 19.51
N ALA A 30 37.98 -25.86 19.29
CA ALA A 30 37.21 -26.25 18.12
C ALA A 30 38.12 -26.04 16.91
N THR A 31 38.53 -27.16 16.33
CA THR A 31 39.69 -27.14 15.43
C THR A 31 39.13 -26.88 14.07
N CYS A 32 39.10 -25.60 13.71
CA CYS A 32 38.61 -25.21 12.41
C CYS A 32 39.32 -25.96 11.29
N GLY A 33 38.55 -26.48 10.33
CA GLY A 33 39.05 -27.29 9.23
C GLY A 33 39.22 -28.77 9.57
N ASN A 34 38.62 -29.27 10.65
CA ASN A 34 38.64 -30.70 10.98
C ASN A 34 37.55 -31.51 10.26
N ASN A 35 36.68 -30.83 9.51
CA ASN A 35 35.55 -31.34 8.76
C ASN A 35 34.31 -31.68 9.59
N TYR A 36 34.17 -31.07 10.77
CA TYR A 36 33.06 -31.25 11.69
C TYR A 36 32.71 -29.90 12.32
N LEU A 37 31.43 -29.49 12.22
CA LEU A 37 30.95 -28.28 12.90
C LEU A 37 30.92 -28.50 14.42
N ASP A 38 31.97 -28.07 15.11
CA ASP A 38 32.10 -28.22 16.55
C ASP A 38 31.28 -27.16 17.31
N ASN A 39 30.97 -27.43 18.58
CA ASN A 39 30.19 -26.51 19.40
C ASN A 39 30.95 -25.19 19.62
N GLY A 40 30.43 -24.10 19.05
CA GLY A 40 31.03 -22.76 19.08
C GLY A 40 31.64 -22.31 17.75
N GLU A 41 31.70 -23.18 16.74
CA GLU A 41 32.06 -22.79 15.38
C GLU A 41 30.85 -22.28 14.61
N PHE A 42 31.07 -21.26 13.77
CA PHE A 42 30.01 -20.74 12.90
C PHE A 42 29.95 -21.48 11.56
N CYS A 43 31.10 -21.96 11.09
CA CYS A 43 31.25 -22.75 9.87
C CYS A 43 32.40 -23.75 10.03
N ASP A 44 32.36 -24.84 9.26
CA ASP A 44 33.54 -25.65 8.94
C ASP A 44 33.43 -26.18 7.50
N ASN A 45 34.55 -26.62 6.93
CA ASN A 45 34.58 -27.37 5.68
C ASN A 45 34.03 -28.79 5.91
N THR A 46 33.65 -29.51 4.86
CA THR A 46 33.37 -30.96 4.94
C THR A 46 34.41 -31.70 4.09
N PRO A 47 34.54 -33.03 4.21
CA PRO A 47 35.53 -33.79 3.44
C PRO A 47 35.33 -33.67 1.92
N ASP A 48 34.11 -33.34 1.50
CA ASP A 48 33.72 -33.12 0.09
C ASP A 48 33.90 -31.66 -0.36
N GLY A 49 34.43 -30.79 0.50
CA GLY A 49 34.62 -29.36 0.24
C GLY A 49 33.34 -28.53 0.34
N ILE A 50 32.24 -29.10 0.83
CA ILE A 50 30.97 -28.38 1.06
C ILE A 50 31.07 -27.65 2.40
N LEU A 51 30.82 -26.35 2.40
CA LEU A 51 30.80 -25.57 3.64
C LEU A 51 29.50 -25.82 4.39
N THR A 52 29.57 -26.03 5.71
CA THR A 52 28.36 -26.07 6.54
C THR A 52 28.42 -24.96 7.57
N ALA A 53 27.58 -23.92 7.41
CA ALA A 53 27.46 -22.82 8.35
C ALA A 53 26.05 -22.82 8.98
N ASN A 54 25.85 -23.55 10.08
CA ASN A 54 24.53 -23.70 10.72
C ASN A 54 23.41 -24.11 9.75
N GLY A 55 23.72 -25.02 8.81
CA GLY A 55 22.76 -25.49 7.78
C GLY A 55 22.69 -24.62 6.52
N LYS A 56 23.53 -23.59 6.41
CA LYS A 56 23.71 -22.76 5.21
C LYS A 56 24.95 -23.24 4.45
N THR A 57 24.86 -23.35 3.13
CA THR A 57 25.90 -23.96 2.28
C THR A 57 26.37 -23.06 1.14
N SER A 58 25.65 -21.96 0.88
CA SER A 58 25.92 -21.03 -0.22
C SER A 58 25.72 -19.57 0.18
N CYS A 59 26.29 -18.64 -0.59
CA CYS A 59 26.04 -17.20 -0.45
C CYS A 59 24.55 -16.88 -0.62
N PHE A 60 23.87 -17.68 -1.45
CA PHE A 60 22.45 -17.64 -1.69
C PHE A 60 21.65 -17.90 -0.41
N ASP A 61 22.05 -18.91 0.38
CA ASP A 61 21.36 -19.24 1.64
C ASP A 61 21.45 -18.10 2.69
N LEU A 62 22.40 -17.17 2.51
CA LEU A 62 22.60 -15.98 3.35
C LEU A 62 21.99 -14.70 2.78
N GLY A 63 21.32 -14.76 1.62
CA GLY A 63 20.79 -13.58 0.93
C GLY A 63 21.88 -12.66 0.38
N MET A 64 23.09 -13.18 0.17
CA MET A 64 24.23 -12.43 -0.38
C MET A 64 24.44 -12.70 -1.88
N GLY A 65 23.44 -13.33 -2.51
CA GLY A 65 23.38 -13.73 -3.91
C GLY A 65 24.34 -14.86 -4.28
N ASP A 66 25.02 -14.77 -5.42
CA ASP A 66 25.80 -15.87 -5.96
C ASP A 66 27.20 -15.96 -5.33
N GLY A 67 27.90 -17.05 -5.63
CA GLY A 67 29.27 -17.29 -5.17
C GLY A 67 29.36 -18.33 -4.07
N THR A 68 30.57 -18.47 -3.53
CA THR A 68 30.89 -19.55 -2.59
C THR A 68 31.19 -18.98 -1.22
N LEU A 69 30.50 -19.49 -0.20
CA LEU A 69 30.93 -19.26 1.17
C LEU A 69 32.29 -19.90 1.39
N LYS A 70 33.14 -19.21 2.12
CA LYS A 70 34.40 -19.75 2.61
C LYS A 70 34.39 -19.67 4.14
N CYS A 71 35.00 -20.65 4.79
CA CYS A 71 35.26 -20.58 6.22
C CYS A 71 36.74 -20.23 6.37
N THR A 72 37.05 -19.20 7.14
CA THR A 72 38.44 -18.84 7.44
C THR A 72 39.08 -19.92 8.30
N GLU A 73 40.41 -19.89 8.41
CA GLU A 73 41.17 -20.76 9.33
C GLU A 73 40.82 -20.56 10.81
N THR A 74 40.04 -19.52 11.14
CA THR A 74 39.57 -19.20 12.49
C THR A 74 38.07 -19.45 12.68
N CYS A 75 37.43 -20.22 11.80
CA CYS A 75 36.01 -20.58 11.86
C CYS A 75 35.06 -19.39 11.82
N VAL A 76 35.47 -18.36 11.09
CA VAL A 76 34.66 -17.21 10.74
C VAL A 76 34.19 -17.38 9.31
N LEU A 77 32.92 -17.08 9.07
CA LEU A 77 32.39 -17.07 7.72
C LEU A 77 32.99 -15.92 6.91
N ASP A 78 33.60 -16.25 5.79
CA ASP A 78 34.12 -15.33 4.80
C ASP A 78 33.16 -15.27 3.62
N THR A 79 32.51 -14.11 3.49
CA THR A 79 31.53 -13.79 2.46
C THR A 79 32.13 -12.93 1.34
N SER A 80 33.45 -12.75 1.32
CA SER A 80 34.12 -11.91 0.31
C SER A 80 34.02 -12.45 -1.12
N ASN A 81 33.79 -13.77 -1.27
CA ASN A 81 33.51 -14.42 -2.56
C ASN A 81 32.02 -14.55 -2.85
N CYS A 82 31.15 -13.96 -2.02
CA CYS A 82 29.77 -13.74 -2.41
C CYS A 82 29.78 -12.60 -3.43
N GLU A 83 29.60 -12.96 -4.69
CA GLU A 83 29.61 -12.03 -5.80
C GLU A 83 28.18 -11.67 -6.13
N GLY A 84 27.89 -10.37 -5.99
CA GLY A 84 26.56 -9.84 -6.21
C GLY A 84 25.59 -10.36 -5.16
N GLY A 85 25.24 -9.53 -4.17
CA GLY A 85 23.84 -9.55 -3.75
C GLY A 85 23.07 -9.46 -5.04
N GLN A 86 22.40 -10.54 -5.43
CA GLN A 86 22.01 -10.73 -6.82
C GLN A 86 21.27 -9.48 -7.23
N SER A 87 21.81 -8.74 -8.20
CA SER A 87 21.06 -7.71 -8.91
C SER A 87 20.05 -8.45 -9.79
N CYS A 88 19.26 -9.34 -9.19
CA CYS A 88 18.06 -9.79 -9.81
C CYS A 88 17.13 -8.58 -9.71
N ASP A 89 16.61 -8.19 -10.87
CA ASP A 89 15.65 -7.11 -10.96
C ASP A 89 14.26 -7.76 -10.85
N PRO A 90 13.46 -7.47 -9.82
CA PRO A 90 12.11 -7.99 -9.71
C PRO A 90 11.19 -7.61 -10.89
N LEU A 91 11.51 -6.55 -11.65
CA LEU A 91 10.83 -6.18 -12.90
C LEU A 91 11.38 -6.90 -14.14
N ASP A 92 12.57 -7.47 -14.04
CA ASP A 92 13.07 -8.49 -14.98
C ASP A 92 13.17 -9.83 -14.24
N PRO A 93 12.01 -10.47 -13.92
CA PRO A 93 11.97 -11.60 -13.03
C PRO A 93 12.82 -12.79 -13.48
N PHE A 94 13.13 -12.89 -14.77
CA PHE A 94 13.91 -13.98 -15.36
C PHE A 94 15.43 -13.78 -15.23
N SER A 95 15.86 -12.71 -14.56
CA SER A 95 17.27 -12.37 -14.31
C SER A 95 18.02 -13.43 -13.47
N CYS A 96 17.31 -14.37 -12.83
CA CYS A 96 17.87 -15.41 -11.95
C CYS A 96 18.52 -16.62 -12.66
N GLY A 97 18.54 -16.68 -14.00
CA GLY A 97 19.32 -17.69 -14.73
C GLY A 97 18.80 -19.13 -14.69
N GLY A 98 17.54 -19.36 -14.28
CA GLY A 98 16.87 -20.66 -14.28
C GLY A 98 15.47 -20.60 -14.91
N GLU A 99 14.98 -21.72 -15.47
CA GLU A 99 13.66 -21.78 -16.12
C GLU A 99 12.49 -21.66 -15.13
N ASP A 100 12.72 -22.03 -13.85
CA ASP A 100 11.70 -22.03 -12.79
C ASP A 100 12.08 -21.11 -11.61
N ILE A 101 13.07 -20.23 -11.78
CA ILE A 101 13.56 -19.34 -10.72
C ILE A 101 13.29 -17.90 -11.13
N SER A 102 12.64 -17.15 -10.25
CA SER A 102 12.27 -15.76 -10.47
C SER A 102 12.80 -14.85 -9.37
N CYS A 103 13.04 -13.59 -9.71
CA CYS A 103 13.44 -12.57 -8.74
C CYS A 103 12.22 -12.01 -8.00
N TYR A 104 12.29 -11.97 -6.68
CA TYR A 104 11.28 -11.37 -5.83
C TYR A 104 11.88 -10.31 -4.94
N PHE A 105 11.07 -9.30 -4.61
CA PHE A 105 11.40 -8.28 -3.63
C PHE A 105 10.57 -8.49 -2.36
N ASP A 106 11.21 -8.51 -1.20
CA ASP A 106 10.55 -8.51 0.09
C ASP A 106 10.52 -7.09 0.66
N GLY A 107 9.35 -6.46 0.57
CA GLY A 107 9.12 -5.11 1.08
C GLY A 107 9.24 -4.95 2.60
N SER A 108 9.22 -6.05 3.36
CA SER A 108 9.39 -6.01 4.82
C SER A 108 10.87 -5.94 5.23
N THR A 109 11.76 -6.54 4.42
CA THR A 109 13.20 -6.58 4.69
C THR A 109 14.00 -5.67 3.76
N GLY A 110 13.43 -5.23 2.65
CA GLY A 110 14.11 -4.47 1.61
C GLY A 110 15.12 -5.30 0.81
N VAL A 111 14.97 -6.63 0.85
CA VAL A 111 15.90 -7.58 0.21
C VAL A 111 15.26 -8.19 -1.03
N TYR A 112 16.05 -8.35 -2.08
CA TYR A 112 15.70 -9.11 -3.27
C TYR A 112 16.32 -10.51 -3.20
N SER A 113 15.58 -11.51 -3.68
CA SER A 113 16.00 -12.90 -3.68
C SER A 113 15.47 -13.64 -4.90
N CYS A 114 16.31 -14.43 -5.53
CA CYS A 114 15.85 -15.43 -6.50
C CYS A 114 15.25 -16.62 -5.76
N ASP A 115 14.06 -17.05 -6.13
CA ASP A 115 13.40 -18.23 -5.53
C ASP A 115 12.58 -18.96 -6.61
N SER A 116 12.05 -20.13 -6.28
CA SER A 116 11.13 -20.86 -7.16
C SER A 116 9.93 -20.00 -7.59
N THR A 117 9.47 -20.23 -8.81
CA THR A 117 8.35 -19.46 -9.39
C THR A 117 7.04 -19.81 -8.69
N GLY A 118 6.40 -18.82 -8.08
CA GLY A 118 5.09 -18.93 -7.45
C GLY A 118 3.96 -18.92 -8.48
N ASP A 119 2.75 -19.25 -8.00
CA ASP A 119 1.55 -19.39 -8.83
C ASP A 119 0.38 -18.50 -8.39
N GLN A 120 0.53 -17.79 -7.27
CA GLN A 120 -0.52 -16.92 -6.75
C GLN A 120 -0.60 -15.62 -7.57
N GLN A 121 -1.79 -15.36 -8.10
CA GLN A 121 -2.09 -14.17 -8.90
C GLN A 121 -2.29 -12.94 -8.01
N GLU A 122 -2.36 -11.75 -8.62
CA GLU A 122 -2.69 -10.51 -7.90
C GLU A 122 -3.98 -10.68 -7.07
N GLY A 123 -3.96 -10.23 -5.82
CA GLY A 123 -5.11 -10.34 -4.91
C GLY A 123 -5.24 -11.67 -4.18
N ALA A 124 -4.47 -12.70 -4.55
CA ALA A 124 -4.42 -13.97 -3.81
C ALA A 124 -3.63 -13.82 -2.49
N THR A 125 -3.97 -14.63 -1.49
CA THR A 125 -3.26 -14.66 -0.20
C THR A 125 -1.86 -15.24 -0.34
N CYS A 126 -0.88 -14.62 0.29
CA CYS A 126 0.52 -15.05 0.30
C CYS A 126 1.11 -14.93 1.70
N SER A 127 2.14 -15.72 1.98
CA SER A 127 2.95 -15.65 3.21
C SER A 127 4.34 -15.08 2.95
N GLN A 128 4.83 -15.18 1.72
CA GLN A 128 6.14 -14.69 1.28
C GLN A 128 6.08 -14.23 -0.19
N PRO A 129 6.99 -13.36 -0.65
CA PRO A 129 6.98 -12.85 -2.03
C PRO A 129 6.99 -13.95 -3.11
N SER A 130 7.72 -15.04 -2.89
CA SER A 130 7.85 -16.14 -3.84
C SER A 130 6.60 -17.03 -3.98
N ASP A 131 5.57 -16.81 -3.16
CA ASP A 131 4.26 -17.44 -3.39
C ASP A 131 3.58 -16.85 -4.64
N CYS A 132 3.87 -15.59 -4.96
CA CYS A 132 3.25 -14.84 -6.06
C CYS A 132 3.88 -15.17 -7.40
N VAL A 133 3.14 -14.91 -8.49
CA VAL A 133 3.71 -14.98 -9.84
C VAL A 133 4.81 -13.92 -10.04
N PRO A 134 5.74 -14.11 -11.00
CA PRO A 134 6.88 -13.21 -11.17
C PRO A 134 6.45 -11.77 -11.52
N GLY A 135 7.20 -10.78 -11.03
CA GLY A 135 6.84 -9.36 -11.12
C GLY A 135 5.92 -8.87 -9.99
N MET A 136 5.55 -9.75 -9.05
CA MET A 136 4.75 -9.40 -7.88
C MET A 136 5.54 -9.56 -6.57
N THR A 137 5.02 -8.96 -5.51
CA THR A 137 5.48 -9.13 -4.13
C THR A 137 4.31 -9.42 -3.19
N CYS A 138 4.61 -10.05 -2.05
CA CYS A 138 3.62 -10.26 -1.01
C CYS A 138 3.58 -9.05 -0.08
N TYR A 139 2.48 -8.30 -0.11
CA TYR A 139 2.29 -7.10 0.70
C TYR A 139 0.97 -7.20 1.49
N ASN A 140 1.04 -7.04 2.82
CA ASN A 140 -0.08 -7.23 3.73
C ASN A 140 -0.83 -8.57 3.50
N GLU A 141 -0.06 -9.66 3.37
CA GLU A 141 -0.55 -11.03 3.15
C GLU A 141 -1.29 -11.25 1.81
N VAL A 142 -1.12 -10.35 0.84
CA VAL A 142 -1.74 -10.47 -0.48
C VAL A 142 -0.76 -10.13 -1.60
N CYS A 143 -0.78 -10.89 -2.69
CA CYS A 143 0.06 -10.64 -3.86
C CYS A 143 -0.30 -9.30 -4.52
N ARG A 144 0.72 -8.47 -4.80
CA ARG A 144 0.62 -7.16 -5.44
C ARG A 144 1.63 -7.02 -6.56
N LEU A 145 1.22 -6.41 -7.67
CA LEU A 145 2.14 -6.06 -8.74
C LEU A 145 3.17 -5.05 -8.25
N LEU A 146 4.44 -5.34 -8.49
CA LEU A 146 5.54 -4.47 -8.12
C LEU A 146 5.75 -3.41 -9.21
N CYS A 147 6.10 -2.19 -8.82
CA CYS A 147 6.36 -1.10 -9.75
C CYS A 147 7.57 -0.28 -9.34
N GLN A 148 8.15 0.42 -10.30
CA GLN A 148 9.28 1.31 -10.09
C GLN A 148 9.08 2.62 -10.85
N ASN A 149 9.21 3.76 -10.18
CA ASN A 149 9.14 5.09 -10.82
C ASN A 149 7.90 5.26 -11.74
N GLN A 150 6.73 4.82 -11.27
CA GLN A 150 5.45 4.84 -12.01
C GLN A 150 5.37 3.94 -13.26
N GLN A 151 6.35 3.05 -13.46
CA GLN A 151 6.32 2.04 -14.51
C GLN A 151 5.72 0.74 -13.97
N ALA A 152 5.12 -0.06 -14.86
CA ALA A 152 4.40 -1.33 -14.61
C ALA A 152 2.89 -1.24 -14.29
N CYS A 153 2.36 -0.16 -13.69
CA CYS A 153 0.95 -0.11 -13.27
C CYS A 153 -0.07 0.34 -14.34
N GLU A 154 0.13 0.00 -15.61
CA GLU A 154 -0.79 0.32 -16.73
C GLU A 154 -1.32 1.77 -16.79
N GLY A 155 -0.50 2.74 -16.38
CA GLY A 155 -0.86 4.17 -16.39
C GLY A 155 -1.32 4.74 -15.05
N ASN A 156 -1.40 3.92 -14.00
CA ASN A 156 -1.55 4.40 -12.63
C ASN A 156 -0.18 4.75 -12.02
N PRO A 157 -0.11 5.75 -11.12
CA PRO A 157 1.09 5.99 -10.35
C PRO A 157 1.39 4.79 -9.44
N CYS A 158 2.68 4.55 -9.22
CA CYS A 158 3.17 3.55 -8.29
C CYS A 158 2.99 4.07 -6.85
N ASP A 159 2.40 3.28 -5.94
CA ASP A 159 2.35 3.63 -4.53
C ASP A 159 3.74 3.45 -3.93
N GLU A 160 4.50 4.54 -3.83
CA GLU A 160 5.85 4.54 -3.24
C GLU A 160 5.77 4.27 -1.74
N LEU A 161 6.18 3.06 -1.32
CA LEU A 161 6.14 2.62 0.08
C LEU A 161 7.40 3.00 0.87
N GLY A 162 8.20 3.93 0.36
CA GLY A 162 9.51 4.27 0.91
C GLY A 162 10.56 3.16 0.73
N TRP A 163 10.32 2.26 -0.21
CA TRP A 163 11.28 1.23 -0.60
C TRP A 163 12.45 1.85 -1.39
N PRO A 164 13.60 1.18 -1.48
CA PRO A 164 14.74 1.68 -2.24
C PRO A 164 14.37 2.04 -3.69
N ASP A 165 15.17 2.87 -4.36
CA ASP A 165 15.16 3.04 -5.82
C ASP A 165 13.79 3.36 -6.48
N GLY A 166 12.87 3.98 -5.73
CA GLY A 166 11.53 4.35 -6.24
C GLY A 166 10.61 3.15 -6.44
N TRP A 167 10.89 2.05 -5.74
CA TRP A 167 10.04 0.86 -5.71
C TRP A 167 8.74 1.12 -4.94
N GLY A 168 7.68 0.48 -5.39
CA GLY A 168 6.39 0.49 -4.74
C GLY A 168 5.53 -0.67 -5.19
N ILE A 169 4.25 -0.58 -4.89
CA ILE A 169 3.24 -1.51 -5.39
C ILE A 169 2.26 -0.76 -6.26
N CYS A 170 1.68 -1.44 -7.25
CA CYS A 170 0.53 -0.88 -7.92
C CYS A 170 -0.64 -0.82 -6.92
N PRO A 171 -1.40 0.29 -6.90
CA PRO A 171 -2.58 0.42 -6.06
C PRO A 171 -3.48 -0.81 -6.20
N GLN A 172 -4.00 -1.31 -5.08
CA GLN A 172 -4.83 -2.51 -5.05
C GLN A 172 -6.08 -2.31 -5.93
N GLY A 173 -6.10 -2.89 -7.13
CA GLY A 173 -7.20 -2.66 -8.07
C GLY A 173 -6.90 -2.82 -9.56
N THR A 174 -5.70 -3.22 -9.99
CA THR A 174 -5.45 -3.51 -11.42
C THR A 174 -5.83 -4.93 -11.85
N GLY A 175 -6.44 -5.72 -10.98
CA GLY A 175 -7.16 -6.92 -11.44
C GLY A 175 -8.40 -6.50 -12.21
N ASP A 176 -8.25 -6.09 -13.48
CA ASP A 176 -9.23 -5.65 -14.49
C ASP A 176 -10.34 -4.64 -14.06
N CYS A 177 -10.48 -4.35 -12.76
CA CYS A 177 -11.60 -3.64 -12.14
C CYS A 177 -11.54 -2.17 -12.55
N ASP A 178 -12.23 -1.87 -13.64
CA ASP A 178 -12.29 -0.52 -14.17
C ASP A 178 -13.63 0.11 -13.78
N PRO A 179 -13.67 1.07 -12.85
CA PRO A 179 -14.92 1.71 -12.44
C PRO A 179 -15.54 2.57 -13.55
N VAL A 180 -14.76 3.00 -14.55
CA VAL A 180 -15.24 3.84 -15.66
C VAL A 180 -16.02 3.01 -16.67
N TYR A 181 -15.51 1.83 -17.00
CA TYR A 181 -16.21 0.90 -17.90
C TYR A 181 -17.03 -0.16 -17.17
N GLY A 182 -16.91 -0.22 -15.84
CA GLY A 182 -17.54 -1.23 -15.02
C GLY A 182 -17.05 -2.66 -15.28
N THR A 183 -15.84 -2.82 -15.82
CA THR A 183 -15.28 -4.11 -16.24
C THR A 183 -14.37 -4.72 -15.17
N GLY A 184 -13.98 -5.98 -15.38
CA GLY A 184 -12.97 -6.68 -14.56
C GLY A 184 -13.44 -7.43 -13.34
N CYS A 185 -14.74 -7.42 -13.10
CA CYS A 185 -15.36 -8.22 -12.07
C CYS A 185 -15.99 -9.49 -12.67
N SER A 186 -16.36 -10.44 -11.80
CA SER A 186 -17.03 -11.67 -12.24
C SER A 186 -18.42 -11.37 -12.84
N ASN A 187 -19.01 -12.34 -13.54
CA ASN A 187 -20.34 -12.17 -14.11
C ASN A 187 -21.38 -11.79 -13.04
N GLY A 188 -22.03 -10.63 -13.22
CA GLY A 188 -23.02 -10.09 -12.30
C GLY A 188 -22.44 -9.15 -11.24
N GLU A 189 -21.15 -8.86 -11.29
CA GLU A 189 -20.48 -7.87 -10.46
C GLU A 189 -20.03 -6.66 -11.31
N GLY A 190 -19.86 -5.52 -10.66
CA GLY A 190 -19.31 -4.29 -11.22
C GLY A 190 -18.18 -3.75 -10.35
N CYS A 191 -17.34 -2.90 -10.93
CA CYS A 191 -16.27 -2.24 -10.22
C CYS A 191 -16.75 -0.93 -9.60
N TYR A 192 -16.66 -0.79 -8.28
CA TYR A 192 -17.16 0.38 -7.55
C TYR A 192 -16.13 0.92 -6.55
N PHE A 193 -16.26 2.18 -6.16
CA PHE A 193 -15.47 2.76 -5.07
C PHE A 193 -15.83 2.12 -3.74
N LYS A 194 -14.81 1.67 -3.04
CA LYS A 194 -14.92 1.19 -1.67
C LYS A 194 -14.89 2.34 -0.66
N ASP A 195 -14.04 3.32 -0.93
CA ASP A 195 -13.75 4.41 -0.02
C ASP A 195 -13.32 5.70 -0.75
N GLN A 196 -13.14 6.75 0.04
CA GLN A 196 -12.76 8.09 -0.42
C GLN A 196 -11.32 8.20 -0.94
N TYR A 197 -10.48 7.17 -0.75
CA TYR A 197 -9.08 7.18 -1.18
C TYR A 197 -8.91 6.69 -2.62
N GLY A 198 -10.02 6.35 -3.30
CA GLY A 198 -9.98 5.86 -4.67
C GLY A 198 -9.74 4.36 -4.79
N HIS A 199 -9.86 3.61 -3.69
CA HIS A 199 -9.83 2.15 -3.78
C HIS A 199 -11.09 1.61 -4.43
N PHE A 200 -10.92 0.55 -5.23
CA PHE A 200 -12.00 -0.13 -5.92
C PHE A 200 -12.22 -1.52 -5.38
N GLU A 201 -13.46 -1.99 -5.48
CA GLU A 201 -13.79 -3.39 -5.23
C GLU A 201 -14.90 -3.86 -6.16
N CYS A 202 -14.83 -5.15 -6.51
CA CYS A 202 -15.93 -5.81 -7.19
C CYS A 202 -17.07 -6.04 -6.20
N GLN A 203 -18.24 -5.51 -6.54
CA GLN A 203 -19.48 -5.71 -5.80
C GLN A 203 -20.57 -6.19 -6.74
N SER A 204 -21.65 -6.75 -6.19
CA SER A 204 -22.83 -7.09 -7.00
C SER A 204 -23.29 -5.86 -7.79
N ALA A 205 -23.41 -6.03 -9.10
CA ALA A 205 -23.75 -4.94 -10.00
C ALA A 205 -25.17 -4.45 -9.75
N GLY A 206 -25.32 -3.13 -9.68
CA GLY A 206 -26.60 -2.46 -9.68
C GLY A 206 -27.29 -2.52 -11.04
N ASP A 207 -28.58 -2.18 -11.06
CA ASP A 207 -29.42 -2.15 -12.25
C ASP A 207 -30.01 -0.76 -12.53
N MET A 208 -29.64 0.26 -11.75
CA MET A 208 -30.08 1.63 -11.97
C MET A 208 -29.28 2.28 -13.09
N ILE A 209 -29.99 2.70 -14.13
CA ILE A 209 -29.42 3.38 -15.29
C ILE A 209 -29.11 4.86 -15.00
N GLU A 210 -28.33 5.48 -15.88
CA GLU A 210 -27.93 6.88 -15.80
C GLU A 210 -29.12 7.84 -15.56
N LEU A 211 -28.92 8.83 -14.69
CA LEU A 211 -29.89 9.82 -14.18
C LEU A 211 -31.06 9.26 -13.34
N THR A 212 -31.02 7.97 -12.98
CA THR A 212 -32.02 7.36 -12.07
C THR A 212 -31.60 7.55 -10.62
N PRO A 213 -32.54 7.83 -9.68
CA PRO A 213 -32.21 7.94 -8.27
C PRO A 213 -31.57 6.67 -7.70
N CYS A 214 -30.58 6.83 -6.83
CA CYS A 214 -29.85 5.75 -6.18
C CYS A 214 -29.67 6.03 -4.68
N GLY A 215 -29.46 4.99 -3.87
CA GLY A 215 -29.26 5.09 -2.41
C GLY A 215 -27.91 4.57 -1.92
N GLY A 216 -27.28 3.67 -2.67
CA GLY A 216 -25.96 3.09 -2.42
C GLY A 216 -25.01 3.27 -3.60
N PHE A 217 -23.72 3.17 -3.33
CA PHE A 217 -22.66 3.34 -4.32
C PHE A 217 -22.67 2.26 -5.42
N ASN A 218 -23.22 1.07 -5.13
CA ASN A 218 -23.35 -0.04 -6.08
C ASN A 218 -24.79 -0.26 -6.60
N ASP A 219 -25.71 0.69 -6.37
CA ASP A 219 -27.08 0.61 -6.92
C ASP A 219 -27.10 0.85 -8.44
N CYS A 220 -26.08 1.53 -8.96
CA CYS A 220 -25.95 1.91 -10.35
C CYS A 220 -25.34 0.80 -11.21
N GLU A 221 -25.70 0.76 -12.49
CA GLU A 221 -25.04 -0.13 -13.46
C GLU A 221 -23.52 0.10 -13.49
N PRO A 222 -22.71 -0.92 -13.82
CA PRO A 222 -21.26 -0.77 -13.92
C PRO A 222 -20.87 0.36 -14.88
N GLY A 223 -19.90 1.20 -14.47
CA GLY A 223 -19.53 2.42 -15.19
C GLY A 223 -20.26 3.70 -14.73
N LEU A 224 -21.19 3.57 -13.78
CA LEU A 224 -21.93 4.68 -13.19
C LEU A 224 -21.65 4.77 -11.68
N LEU A 225 -21.61 6.00 -11.17
CA LEU A 225 -21.44 6.30 -9.77
C LEU A 225 -22.68 6.99 -9.21
N CYS A 226 -23.14 6.57 -8.04
CA CYS A 226 -24.23 7.24 -7.35
C CYS A 226 -23.74 8.57 -6.76
N VAL A 227 -24.12 9.69 -7.37
CA VAL A 227 -23.69 11.03 -6.96
C VAL A 227 -24.89 11.96 -6.84
N VAL A 228 -24.81 12.92 -5.93
CA VAL A 228 -25.85 13.93 -5.77
C VAL A 228 -25.53 15.12 -6.69
N THR A 229 -26.27 15.24 -7.80
CA THR A 229 -26.11 16.34 -8.75
C THR A 229 -27.06 17.50 -8.45
N VAL A 230 -26.74 18.69 -8.98
CA VAL A 230 -27.43 19.95 -8.71
C VAL A 230 -28.92 20.01 -9.08
N GLU A 231 -29.34 19.23 -10.08
CA GLU A 231 -30.71 19.27 -10.60
C GLU A 231 -31.66 18.33 -9.86
N GLN A 232 -31.08 17.33 -9.18
CA GLN A 232 -31.83 16.26 -8.57
C GLN A 232 -31.59 16.34 -7.06
N ASP A 233 -32.61 16.77 -6.30
CA ASP A 233 -32.64 16.77 -4.82
C ASP A 233 -32.39 15.37 -4.20
N GLN A 234 -32.07 14.37 -5.03
CA GLN A 234 -31.77 12.99 -4.70
C GLN A 234 -30.52 12.53 -5.47
N PRO A 235 -29.67 11.69 -4.86
CA PRO A 235 -28.55 11.06 -5.55
C PRO A 235 -29.04 10.33 -6.79
N SER A 236 -28.29 10.41 -7.88
CA SER A 236 -28.55 9.67 -9.10
C SER A 236 -27.30 9.11 -9.75
N CYS A 237 -27.50 8.05 -10.51
CA CYS A 237 -26.44 7.37 -11.22
C CYS A 237 -25.87 8.28 -12.31
N THR A 238 -24.61 8.69 -12.18
CA THR A 238 -23.90 9.53 -13.14
C THR A 238 -22.73 8.76 -13.73
N ARG A 239 -22.54 8.90 -15.04
CA ARG A 239 -21.48 8.19 -15.74
C ARG A 239 -20.09 8.67 -15.33
N MET A 240 -19.18 7.72 -15.16
CA MET A 240 -17.77 8.01 -14.94
C MET A 240 -17.01 8.14 -16.26
N CYS A 241 -15.85 8.79 -16.23
CA CYS A 241 -15.04 9.03 -17.43
C CYS A 241 -13.55 9.16 -17.10
N ARG A 242 -12.67 8.91 -18.07
CA ARG A 242 -11.24 9.33 -18.02
C ARG A 242 -11.00 10.53 -18.92
N THR A 243 -11.71 10.57 -20.03
CA THR A 243 -11.60 11.56 -21.10
C THR A 243 -12.98 12.04 -21.51
N ASN A 244 -13.02 13.17 -22.23
CA ASN A 244 -14.28 13.68 -22.77
C ASN A 244 -14.93 12.74 -23.78
N TYR A 245 -14.21 11.73 -24.30
CA TYR A 245 -14.77 10.73 -25.20
C TYR A 245 -15.62 9.68 -24.50
N ASP A 246 -15.46 9.51 -23.19
CA ASP A 246 -16.25 8.55 -22.41
C ASP A 246 -17.66 9.09 -22.13
N CYS A 247 -17.85 10.41 -22.30
CA CYS A 247 -19.13 11.08 -22.13
C CYS A 247 -19.89 11.12 -23.45
N GLN A 248 -21.10 10.54 -23.46
CA GLN A 248 -21.98 10.60 -24.63
C GLN A 248 -22.47 12.04 -24.88
N ASP A 249 -22.79 12.74 -23.80
CA ASP A 249 -23.15 14.16 -23.77
C ASP A 249 -22.40 14.84 -22.61
N GLY A 250 -21.72 15.95 -22.89
CA GLY A 250 -21.01 16.74 -21.88
C GLY A 250 -19.49 16.60 -21.88
N THR A 251 -18.87 17.01 -20.77
CA THR A 251 -17.42 16.99 -20.56
C THR A 251 -17.08 16.10 -19.38
N CYS A 252 -15.87 15.54 -19.42
CA CYS A 252 -15.36 14.74 -18.31
C CYS A 252 -14.78 15.67 -17.26
N GLU A 253 -15.61 16.01 -16.28
CA GLU A 253 -15.31 16.96 -15.22
C GLU A 253 -14.98 16.23 -13.92
N LEU A 254 -14.58 17.00 -12.90
CA LEU A 254 -14.28 16.46 -11.56
C LEU A 254 -13.17 15.41 -11.58
N LYS A 255 -12.18 15.58 -12.47
CA LYS A 255 -11.07 14.66 -12.58
C LYS A 255 -10.23 14.72 -11.31
N SER A 256 -10.06 13.58 -10.65
CA SER A 256 -9.01 13.44 -9.65
C SER A 256 -7.66 13.40 -10.36
N GLU A 257 -6.77 14.34 -10.06
CA GLU A 257 -5.42 14.37 -10.65
C GLU A 257 -4.64 13.09 -10.34
N ASN A 258 -4.88 12.51 -9.15
CA ASN A 258 -4.20 11.31 -8.69
C ASN A 258 -4.79 10.02 -9.27
N LEU A 259 -6.09 10.01 -9.58
CA LEU A 259 -6.79 8.77 -9.93
C LEU A 259 -7.15 8.68 -11.43
N GLY A 260 -7.03 9.76 -12.20
CA GLY A 260 -7.15 9.74 -13.66
C GLY A 260 -8.58 9.52 -14.20
N TRP A 261 -9.59 9.63 -13.35
CA TRP A 261 -11.01 9.55 -13.72
C TRP A 261 -11.80 10.74 -13.15
N GLY A 262 -12.97 10.98 -13.71
CA GLY A 262 -13.94 12.01 -13.35
C GLY A 262 -15.38 11.56 -13.63
N LEU A 263 -16.30 12.52 -13.74
CA LEU A 263 -17.72 12.33 -13.97
C LEU A 263 -18.18 13.06 -15.24
N CYS A 264 -19.04 12.41 -16.01
CA CYS A 264 -19.67 13.01 -17.18
C CYS A 264 -20.75 13.99 -16.73
N LEU A 265 -20.44 15.27 -16.87
CA LEU A 265 -21.32 16.36 -16.50
C LEU A 265 -21.78 17.06 -17.78
N SER A 266 -23.10 17.23 -17.95
CA SER A 266 -23.65 17.95 -19.10
C SER A 266 -23.25 19.43 -19.09
N GLU A 267 -23.09 20.10 -20.23
CA GLU A 267 -22.70 21.54 -20.31
C GLU A 267 -23.60 22.52 -19.54
N LEU A 268 -24.69 22.05 -18.92
CA LEU A 268 -25.58 22.84 -18.06
C LEU A 268 -24.98 23.16 -16.68
N PHE A 269 -23.87 22.53 -16.28
CA PHE A 269 -23.10 23.00 -15.12
C PHE A 269 -22.40 24.29 -15.51
N GLY A 270 -23.05 25.42 -15.23
CA GLY A 270 -22.54 26.76 -15.52
C GLY A 270 -21.11 26.90 -15.00
N THR A 271 -20.17 27.00 -15.94
CA THR A 271 -18.76 27.24 -15.65
C THR A 271 -18.62 28.51 -14.83
N GLY A 272 -18.08 28.39 -13.61
CA GLY A 272 -17.78 29.51 -12.73
C GLY A 272 -18.97 29.94 -11.88
N CYS A 273 -18.94 29.53 -10.61
CA CYS A 273 -19.70 30.18 -9.56
C CYS A 273 -18.74 30.99 -8.67
N ASP A 274 -19.21 32.07 -8.04
CA ASP A 274 -18.41 32.76 -7.02
C ASP A 274 -18.69 32.14 -5.64
N PRO A 275 -17.68 31.53 -4.98
CA PRO A 275 -17.81 30.96 -3.64
C PRO A 275 -18.30 31.95 -2.59
N MET A 276 -18.00 33.24 -2.76
CA MET A 276 -18.42 34.29 -1.83
C MET A 276 -19.86 34.73 -2.04
N ASN A 277 -20.30 34.83 -3.30
CA ASN A 277 -21.61 35.38 -3.62
C ASN A 277 -22.73 34.34 -3.61
N SER A 278 -22.38 33.05 -3.47
CA SER A 278 -23.35 31.94 -3.49
C SER A 278 -24.23 32.01 -4.74
N ASP A 279 -23.62 32.27 -5.90
CA ASP A 279 -24.33 32.44 -7.17
C ASP A 279 -24.97 31.14 -7.68
N CYS A 280 -24.78 30.04 -6.95
CA CYS A 280 -25.41 28.78 -7.22
C CYS A 280 -26.92 28.81 -6.93
N PRO A 281 -27.77 28.34 -7.85
CA PRO A 281 -29.20 28.33 -7.65
C PRO A 281 -29.61 27.40 -6.50
N GLY A 282 -30.63 27.79 -5.71
CA GLY A 282 -31.29 26.92 -4.74
C GLY A 282 -30.47 26.56 -3.50
N SER A 283 -30.41 25.26 -3.17
CA SER A 283 -29.75 24.69 -1.99
C SER A 283 -28.26 24.41 -2.20
N LEU A 284 -27.68 24.89 -3.29
CA LEU A 284 -26.31 24.60 -3.68
C LEU A 284 -25.30 25.49 -2.95
N ALA A 285 -24.04 25.05 -2.96
CA ALA A 285 -22.88 25.82 -2.59
C ALA A 285 -21.87 25.77 -3.73
N CYS A 286 -21.20 26.89 -3.96
CA CYS A 286 -20.11 26.93 -4.91
C CYS A 286 -18.87 26.34 -4.24
N VAL A 287 -18.33 25.27 -4.81
CA VAL A 287 -17.14 24.57 -4.32
C VAL A 287 -16.00 24.71 -5.32
N TYR A 288 -14.78 24.66 -4.80
CA TYR A 288 -13.59 24.52 -5.61
C TYR A 288 -13.35 23.06 -5.94
N MET A 289 -13.06 22.78 -7.20
CA MET A 289 -12.69 21.45 -7.67
C MET A 289 -11.19 21.34 -7.92
N THR A 290 -10.58 22.42 -8.39
CA THR A 290 -9.15 22.57 -8.71
C THR A 290 -8.70 23.99 -8.37
N GLU A 291 -7.42 24.31 -8.58
CA GLU A 291 -6.84 25.65 -8.37
C GLU A 291 -7.56 26.77 -9.13
N ILE A 292 -8.32 26.46 -10.18
CA ILE A 292 -8.92 27.47 -11.07
C ILE A 292 -10.41 27.28 -11.34
N ASP A 293 -10.98 26.10 -11.07
CA ASP A 293 -12.36 25.80 -11.42
C ASP A 293 -13.25 25.69 -10.18
N THR A 294 -14.31 26.51 -10.20
CA THR A 294 -15.42 26.42 -9.27
C THR A 294 -16.63 25.81 -9.94
N THR A 295 -17.37 24.99 -9.20
CA THR A 295 -18.64 24.42 -9.65
C THR A 295 -19.67 24.46 -8.52
N CYS A 296 -20.94 24.49 -8.89
CA CYS A 296 -22.01 24.38 -7.92
C CYS A 296 -22.20 22.90 -7.56
N LEU A 297 -22.02 22.54 -6.29
CA LEU A 297 -22.39 21.23 -5.76
C LEU A 297 -23.48 21.37 -4.70
N VAL A 298 -24.13 20.25 -4.38
CA VAL A 298 -25.08 20.19 -3.27
C VAL A 298 -24.33 20.49 -1.97
N ARG A 299 -24.91 21.35 -1.12
CA ARG A 299 -24.39 21.59 0.23
C ARG A 299 -24.30 20.26 0.96
N GLY A 300 -23.11 19.89 1.38
CA GLY A 300 -23.01 18.83 2.36
C GLY A 300 -23.28 19.37 3.76
N ASN A 301 -23.06 18.50 4.74
CA ASN A 301 -23.22 18.82 6.15
C ASN A 301 -21.87 18.94 6.86
N GLY A 302 -20.75 18.95 6.11
CA GLY A 302 -19.41 19.07 6.68
C GLY A 302 -19.25 20.40 7.42
N GLU A 303 -18.98 20.33 8.72
CA GLU A 303 -18.65 21.49 9.55
C GLU A 303 -17.16 21.83 9.43
N VAL A 304 -16.75 23.01 9.92
CA VAL A 304 -15.34 23.41 9.85
C VAL A 304 -14.43 22.42 10.58
N GLY A 305 -13.30 22.08 9.95
CA GLY A 305 -12.33 21.10 10.43
C GLY A 305 -12.74 19.64 10.26
N GLN A 306 -13.91 19.35 9.67
CA GLN A 306 -14.27 18.00 9.27
C GLN A 306 -13.63 17.64 7.94
N ASP A 307 -13.25 16.38 7.81
CA ASP A 307 -12.76 15.83 6.54
C ASP A 307 -13.83 15.97 5.46
N CYS A 308 -13.38 16.32 4.26
CA CYS A 308 -14.23 16.58 3.11
C CYS A 308 -13.69 15.92 1.86
N SER A 309 -14.59 15.70 0.91
CA SER A 309 -14.24 15.24 -0.43
C SER A 309 -15.34 15.62 -1.41
N VAL A 310 -15.17 15.28 -2.69
CA VAL A 310 -16.23 15.39 -3.69
C VAL A 310 -17.49 14.61 -3.26
N PHE A 311 -17.33 13.56 -2.46
CA PHE A 311 -18.41 12.73 -1.94
C PHE A 311 -18.97 13.21 -0.60
N PHE A 312 -18.17 13.96 0.17
CA PHE A 312 -18.55 14.54 1.45
C PHE A 312 -18.35 16.05 1.44
N PRO A 313 -19.22 16.81 0.74
CA PRO A 313 -19.03 18.25 0.60
C PRO A 313 -19.19 18.99 1.92
N CYS A 314 -18.57 20.15 2.01
CA CYS A 314 -18.72 21.03 3.16
C CYS A 314 -20.09 21.72 3.18
N ALA A 315 -20.47 22.22 4.35
CA ALA A 315 -21.64 23.09 4.51
C ALA A 315 -21.49 24.41 3.73
N ALA A 316 -22.59 25.09 3.47
CA ALA A 316 -22.56 26.37 2.75
C ALA A 316 -21.64 27.41 3.41
N GLY A 317 -20.85 28.09 2.57
CA GLY A 317 -19.86 29.08 3.00
C GLY A 317 -18.54 28.48 3.44
N LEU A 318 -18.38 27.16 3.32
CA LEU A 318 -17.13 26.45 3.60
C LEU A 318 -16.54 25.88 2.30
N HIS A 319 -15.22 25.72 2.28
CA HIS A 319 -14.43 25.22 1.17
C HIS A 319 -13.64 23.99 1.61
N CYS A 320 -13.56 22.97 0.75
CA CYS A 320 -12.74 21.78 1.00
C CYS A 320 -11.32 22.01 0.44
N GLU A 321 -10.32 22.03 1.31
CA GLU A 321 -8.92 22.25 0.92
C GLU A 321 -8.28 20.94 0.46
N PHE A 322 -8.42 20.62 -0.82
CA PHE A 322 -7.93 19.36 -1.38
C PHE A 322 -6.40 19.24 -1.42
N ASN A 323 -5.66 20.36 -1.40
CA ASN A 323 -4.20 20.35 -1.57
C ASN A 323 -3.43 20.29 -0.24
N ASN A 324 -4.10 20.46 0.90
CA ASN A 324 -3.42 20.50 2.19
C ASN A 324 -3.92 19.41 3.15
N ASP A 325 -5.11 19.56 3.72
CA ASP A 325 -5.61 18.69 4.79
C ASP A 325 -6.90 17.95 4.45
N MET A 326 -7.52 18.23 3.31
CA MET A 326 -8.83 17.72 2.91
C MET A 326 -9.89 17.99 3.99
N GLN A 327 -9.84 19.16 4.63
CA GLN A 327 -10.82 19.59 5.62
C GLN A 327 -11.65 20.76 5.12
N CYS A 328 -12.83 20.91 5.71
CA CYS A 328 -13.68 22.07 5.47
C CYS A 328 -13.13 23.30 6.18
N HIS A 329 -12.86 24.36 5.43
CA HIS A 329 -12.39 25.66 5.93
C HIS A 329 -13.38 26.77 5.63
N ARG A 330 -13.37 27.82 6.45
CA ARG A 330 -14.13 29.06 6.15
C ARG A 330 -13.38 29.89 5.12
N LEU A 331 -14.06 30.32 4.06
CA LEU A 331 -13.53 31.31 3.14
C LEU A 331 -13.54 32.71 3.78
N CYS A 332 -12.54 33.52 3.46
CA CYS A 332 -12.41 34.87 3.97
C CYS A 332 -11.79 35.82 2.93
N ASN A 333 -12.23 37.07 2.96
CA ASN A 333 -11.57 38.18 2.25
C ASN A 333 -10.72 39.01 3.23
N SER A 334 -10.99 38.86 4.52
CA SER A 334 -10.42 39.64 5.59
C SER A 334 -10.38 38.85 6.90
N THR A 335 -9.53 39.25 7.83
CA THR A 335 -9.44 38.63 9.17
C THR A 335 -10.72 38.75 10.00
N THR A 336 -11.60 39.70 9.65
CA THR A 336 -12.92 39.84 10.30
C THR A 336 -13.87 38.72 9.94
N ASP A 337 -13.72 38.10 8.76
CA ASP A 337 -14.54 36.96 8.34
C ASP A 337 -14.21 35.70 9.16
N CYS A 338 -13.01 35.66 9.74
CA CYS A 338 -12.48 34.56 10.53
C CYS A 338 -12.64 34.72 12.04
N GLY A 339 -13.49 35.64 12.51
CA GLY A 339 -13.67 35.87 13.95
C GLY A 339 -12.38 36.29 14.69
N GLY A 340 -11.41 36.87 13.96
CA GLY A 340 -10.12 37.28 14.50
C GLY A 340 -8.95 36.33 14.21
N ALA A 341 -9.21 35.14 13.64
CA ALA A 341 -8.14 34.29 13.11
C ALA A 341 -7.51 34.90 11.84
N PRO A 342 -6.26 34.53 11.51
CA PRO A 342 -5.62 34.94 10.26
C PRO A 342 -6.43 34.43 9.07
N CYS A 343 -6.65 35.34 8.13
CA CYS A 343 -7.17 35.02 6.82
C CYS A 343 -5.94 34.83 5.92
N ASN A 344 -5.54 33.57 5.72
CA ASN A 344 -4.31 33.26 5.00
C ASN A 344 -4.60 33.19 3.50
N PRO A 345 -3.86 33.93 2.67
CA PRO A 345 -3.92 33.74 1.24
C PRO A 345 -3.45 32.33 0.92
N ASP A 346 -4.34 31.57 0.30
CA ASP A 346 -3.93 30.32 -0.32
C ASP A 346 -3.12 30.68 -1.57
N SER A 347 -1.90 30.16 -1.68
CA SER A 347 -1.10 30.35 -2.87
C SER A 347 -1.71 29.66 -4.10
N ASN A 348 -2.63 28.73 -3.87
CA ASN A 348 -3.21 27.86 -4.88
C ASN A 348 -4.67 28.23 -5.23
N ALA A 349 -5.30 29.14 -4.48
CA ALA A 349 -6.61 29.66 -4.84
C ALA A 349 -6.49 30.73 -5.95
N PRO A 350 -7.52 30.91 -6.80
CA PRO A 350 -7.55 32.00 -7.77
C PRO A 350 -7.33 33.35 -7.07
N GLU A 351 -6.67 34.29 -7.76
CA GLU A 351 -6.27 35.58 -7.20
C GLU A 351 -7.41 36.25 -6.40
N GLY A 352 -7.26 36.30 -5.07
CA GLY A 352 -8.14 37.07 -4.18
C GLY A 352 -8.86 36.27 -3.10
N TYR A 353 -8.78 34.94 -3.09
CA TYR A 353 -9.41 34.13 -2.05
C TYR A 353 -8.41 33.72 -0.96
N SER A 354 -8.89 33.64 0.27
CA SER A 354 -8.12 33.26 1.46
C SER A 354 -9.02 32.40 2.34
N TYR A 355 -8.43 31.63 3.24
CA TYR A 355 -9.19 30.83 4.21
C TYR A 355 -8.76 31.12 5.64
N CYS A 356 -9.68 30.88 6.56
CA CYS A 356 -9.46 31.07 7.97
C CYS A 356 -8.58 29.94 8.51
N GLN A 357 -7.44 30.29 9.10
CA GLN A 357 -6.61 29.33 9.81
C GLN A 357 -7.22 29.11 11.21
N GLU A 358 -8.10 28.12 11.33
CA GLU A 358 -8.82 27.80 12.56
C GLU A 358 -7.99 27.03 13.60
#